data_AF-A0A395V8Q6-F1
#
_entry.id   AF-A0A395V8Q6-F1
#
_cell.length_a   1.000
_cell.length_b   1.000
_cell.length_c   1.000
_cell.angle_alpha   90.00
_cell.angle_beta   90.00
_cell.angle_gamma   90.00
#
_symmetry.space_group_name_H-M   'P 1'
#
loop_
_entity.id
_entity.type
_entity.pdbx_description
1 polymer ?
#
loop_
_entity_poly.entity_id
_entity_poly.type
_entity_poly.pdbx_seq_one_letter_code
_entity_poly.pdbx_strand_id
1 'polypeptide(L)'
;MKTKIYGTIGPACCDTEMLVHLFEKGMTGIRINLSHADLEEADAWISGIHSAWSRLHDGTPEILIDLRGPELRIGTLGAERLLKEGDGLSLVADGQNNLFDPTEIPVPGTLLVALAPGQEILLDDGRIALKVEEQFRCGSSVAVECTVVRGGVLKSGKSIAAPGVEIQTPTLTERDYRNLARVKQCRITGVMLPFVRNQEDLKNLKEALINEDAGDILIFAKIENLQGMEHLGELLPHCDEIVIARGDLGNAMPLAKLPCAQEEIAAQCRKHGRAFMVVTQMLASMEHRAVPTRAEVSDIFRAVQQGAASVMLTGETAAGEYPLEAMEVLVDTVREAEWYLEERR
;
A
#
# COMPACT_ATOMS: atom_id res chain seq x y z
N MET A 1 -20.02 15.76 -5.36
CA MET A 1 -19.83 14.46 -4.69
C MET A 1 -18.90 14.75 -3.53
N LYS A 2 -19.26 14.31 -2.33
CA LYS A 2 -18.46 14.55 -1.12
C LYS A 2 -17.30 13.55 -1.08
N THR A 3 -16.09 14.02 -0.82
CA THR A 3 -14.88 13.21 -0.70
C THR A 3 -15.00 12.31 0.54
N LYS A 4 -14.77 11.01 0.36
CA LYS A 4 -14.71 10.04 1.46
C LYS A 4 -13.36 10.12 2.17
N ILE A 5 -13.36 9.90 3.48
CA ILE A 5 -12.19 10.03 4.34
C ILE A 5 -12.00 8.73 5.10
N TYR A 6 -10.90 8.04 4.84
CA TYR A 6 -10.59 6.77 5.48
C TYR A 6 -9.46 6.92 6.50
N GLY A 7 -9.54 6.17 7.59
CA GLY A 7 -8.42 5.94 8.51
C GLY A 7 -8.03 4.47 8.50
N THR A 8 -6.75 4.17 8.71
CA THR A 8 -6.29 2.78 8.90
C THR A 8 -6.35 2.43 10.38
N ILE A 9 -7.03 1.32 10.72
CA ILE A 9 -7.11 0.85 12.10
C ILE A 9 -5.77 0.25 12.56
N GLY A 10 -5.44 0.46 13.83
CA GLY A 10 -4.28 -0.12 14.47
C GLY A 10 -4.24 0.18 15.97
N PRO A 11 -3.13 -0.15 16.65
CA PRO A 11 -3.01 0.01 18.11
C PRO A 11 -3.34 1.41 18.65
N ALA A 12 -3.13 2.47 17.86
CA ALA A 12 -3.40 3.84 18.29
C ALA A 12 -4.89 4.23 18.25
N CYS A 13 -5.73 3.48 17.54
CA CYS A 13 -7.14 3.81 17.36
C CYS A 13 -8.09 2.61 17.38
N CYS A 14 -7.67 1.45 17.89
CA CYS A 14 -8.51 0.25 17.90
C CYS A 14 -9.54 0.21 19.04
N ASP A 15 -9.50 1.13 20.00
CA ASP A 15 -10.52 1.22 21.03
C ASP A 15 -11.80 1.88 20.51
N THR A 16 -12.96 1.38 20.97
CA THR A 16 -14.26 1.81 20.46
C THR A 16 -14.53 3.30 20.68
N GLU A 17 -14.06 3.90 21.79
CA GLU A 17 -14.30 5.32 22.08
C GLU A 17 -13.48 6.22 21.15
N MET A 18 -12.22 5.88 20.86
CA MET A 18 -11.42 6.57 19.85
C MET A 18 -12.06 6.46 18.47
N LEU A 19 -12.56 5.28 18.08
CA LEU A 19 -13.29 5.11 16.82
C LEU A 19 -14.53 6.00 16.74
N VAL A 20 -15.29 6.13 17.84
CA VAL A 20 -16.43 7.08 17.92
C VAL A 20 -15.94 8.50 17.65
N HIS A 21 -14.89 8.97 18.32
CA HIS A 21 -14.37 10.32 18.10
C HIS A 21 -13.90 10.54 16.64
N LEU A 22 -13.24 9.54 16.03
CA LEU A 22 -12.80 9.62 14.63
C LEU A 22 -13.99 9.75 13.66
N PHE A 23 -15.03 8.95 13.87
CA PHE A 23 -16.27 9.02 13.09
C PHE A 23 -17.02 10.35 13.31
N GLU A 24 -17.12 10.83 14.55
CA GLU A 24 -17.73 12.13 14.87
C GLU A 24 -17.00 13.29 14.18
N LYS A 25 -15.66 13.25 14.10
CA LYS A 25 -14.88 14.28 13.40
C LYS A 25 -15.20 14.30 11.90
N GLY A 26 -15.37 13.14 11.29
CA GLY A 26 -15.79 13.04 9.89
C GLY A 26 -15.15 11.91 9.10
N MET A 27 -14.49 10.95 9.76
CA MET A 27 -14.08 9.71 9.10
C MET A 27 -15.31 9.00 8.55
N THR A 28 -15.26 8.55 7.29
CA THR A 28 -16.39 7.89 6.60
C THR A 28 -16.20 6.39 6.43
N GLY A 29 -14.99 5.89 6.62
CA GLY A 29 -14.69 4.47 6.49
C GLY A 29 -13.33 4.11 7.09
N ILE A 30 -13.05 2.81 7.16
CA ILE A 30 -11.84 2.27 7.78
C ILE A 30 -11.13 1.31 6.84
N ARG A 31 -9.80 1.35 6.85
CA ARG A 31 -8.92 0.35 6.24
C ARG A 31 -8.37 -0.60 7.30
N ILE A 32 -8.43 -1.90 7.03
CA ILE A 32 -7.71 -2.96 7.75
C ILE A 32 -6.55 -3.41 6.86
N ASN A 33 -5.31 -3.19 7.31
CA ASN A 33 -4.11 -3.58 6.57
C ASN A 33 -3.73 -5.05 6.86
N LEU A 34 -3.95 -5.94 5.91
CA LEU A 34 -3.71 -7.38 6.08
C LEU A 34 -2.23 -7.78 5.90
N SER A 35 -1.33 -6.83 5.65
CA SER A 35 0.11 -7.10 5.73
C SER A 35 0.55 -7.48 7.16
N HIS A 36 -0.17 -6.98 8.17
CA HIS A 36 0.20 -7.15 9.59
C HIS A 36 -0.77 -8.02 10.41
N ALA A 37 -1.94 -8.32 9.88
CA ALA A 37 -2.96 -9.13 10.56
C ALA A 37 -3.74 -9.96 9.53
N ASP A 38 -4.38 -11.04 9.98
CA ASP A 38 -5.40 -11.75 9.20
C ASP A 38 -6.80 -11.38 9.71
N LEU A 39 -7.81 -11.46 8.84
CA LEU A 39 -9.21 -11.26 9.23
C LEU A 39 -9.67 -12.26 10.29
N GLU A 40 -8.99 -13.39 10.40
CA GLU A 40 -9.21 -14.36 11.46
C GLU A 40 -8.89 -13.85 12.86
N GLU A 41 -7.97 -12.91 12.95
CA GLU A 41 -7.50 -12.35 14.20
C GLU A 41 -8.10 -10.95 14.45
N ALA A 42 -8.79 -10.37 13.45
CA ALA A 42 -9.31 -9.02 13.46
C ALA A 42 -10.76 -8.90 13.99
N ASP A 43 -11.36 -9.96 14.54
CA ASP A 43 -12.77 -9.97 14.99
C ASP A 43 -13.06 -8.88 16.03
N ALA A 44 -12.13 -8.64 16.96
CA ALA A 44 -12.27 -7.57 17.96
C ALA A 44 -12.29 -6.18 17.33
N TRP A 45 -11.43 -5.94 16.34
CA TRP A 45 -11.38 -4.68 15.59
C TRP A 45 -12.67 -4.46 14.81
N ILE A 46 -13.12 -5.46 14.04
CA ILE A 46 -14.35 -5.38 13.24
C ILE A 46 -15.57 -5.10 14.13
N SER A 47 -15.67 -5.80 15.27
CA SER A 47 -16.72 -5.57 16.26
C SER A 47 -16.68 -4.15 16.82
N GLY A 48 -15.49 -3.66 17.17
CA GLY A 48 -15.28 -2.28 17.64
C GLY A 48 -15.72 -1.23 16.60
N ILE A 49 -15.37 -1.44 15.33
CA ILE A 49 -15.76 -0.59 14.20
C ILE A 49 -17.29 -0.50 14.08
N HIS A 50 -17.98 -1.63 14.03
CA HIS A 50 -19.44 -1.66 13.95
C HIS A 50 -20.11 -1.07 15.20
N SER A 51 -19.55 -1.32 16.38
CA SER A 51 -20.07 -0.76 17.62
C SER A 51 -19.90 0.75 17.68
N ALA A 52 -18.79 1.31 17.19
CA ALA A 52 -18.57 2.74 17.15
C ALA A 52 -19.49 3.41 16.12
N TRP A 53 -19.60 2.82 14.92
CA TRP A 53 -20.48 3.34 13.87
C TRP A 53 -21.95 3.41 14.30
N SER A 54 -22.48 2.35 14.89
CA SER A 54 -23.89 2.26 15.27
C SER A 54 -24.33 3.22 16.38
N ARG A 55 -23.38 3.85 17.09
CA ARG A 55 -23.68 4.92 18.06
C ARG A 55 -23.97 6.27 17.40
N LEU A 56 -23.52 6.46 16.15
CA LEU A 56 -23.51 7.75 15.47
C LEU A 56 -24.34 7.75 14.19
N HIS A 57 -24.44 6.61 13.52
CA HIS A 57 -25.00 6.48 12.18
C HIS A 57 -25.86 5.23 12.05
N ASP A 58 -26.86 5.32 11.19
CA ASP A 58 -27.60 4.14 10.71
C ASP A 58 -26.76 3.38 9.66
N GLY A 59 -27.08 2.09 9.46
CA GLY A 59 -26.44 1.26 8.43
C GLY A 59 -25.08 0.70 8.82
N THR A 60 -24.24 0.42 7.81
CA THR A 60 -22.95 -0.26 7.96
C THR A 60 -21.82 0.72 7.60
N PRO A 61 -20.74 0.79 8.40
CA PRO A 61 -19.56 1.56 8.02
C PRO A 61 -18.92 0.97 6.76
N GLU A 62 -18.24 1.81 5.98
CA GLU A 62 -17.36 1.30 4.93
C GLU A 62 -16.10 0.72 5.55
N ILE A 63 -15.83 -0.56 5.27
CA ILE A 63 -14.65 -1.29 5.74
C ILE A 63 -13.92 -1.84 4.54
N LEU A 64 -12.70 -1.34 4.32
CA LEU A 64 -11.80 -1.80 3.29
C LEU A 64 -10.79 -2.76 3.91
N ILE A 65 -10.53 -3.88 3.23
CA ILE A 65 -9.33 -4.69 3.52
C ILE A 65 -8.28 -4.38 2.47
N ASP A 66 -7.04 -4.17 2.90
CA ASP A 66 -5.89 -4.02 2.02
C ASP A 66 -5.12 -5.32 2.03
N LEU A 67 -5.19 -6.07 0.92
CA LEU A 67 -4.52 -7.35 0.79
C LEU A 67 -3.00 -7.16 0.87
N ARG A 68 -2.30 -8.21 1.28
CA ARG A 68 -0.83 -8.17 1.28
C ARG A 68 -0.28 -8.28 -0.14
N GLY A 69 -0.90 -9.14 -0.94
CA GLY A 69 -0.47 -9.43 -2.30
C GLY A 69 0.93 -10.05 -2.38
N PRO A 70 1.48 -10.16 -3.59
CA PRO A 70 2.73 -10.88 -3.86
C PRO A 70 3.98 -10.03 -3.65
N GLU A 71 3.99 -9.16 -2.63
CA GLU A 71 5.13 -8.30 -2.33
C GLU A 71 6.40 -9.13 -2.08
N LEU A 72 7.48 -8.78 -2.76
CA LEU A 72 8.77 -9.44 -2.57
C LEU A 72 9.39 -8.99 -1.25
N ARG A 73 9.88 -9.96 -0.48
CA ARG A 73 10.46 -9.70 0.83
C ARG A 73 11.73 -10.49 1.03
N ILE A 74 12.61 -9.94 1.85
CA ILE A 74 13.83 -10.57 2.30
C ILE A 74 13.47 -11.76 3.16
N GLY A 75 14.14 -12.87 2.94
CA GLY A 75 14.02 -14.07 3.76
C GLY A 75 14.57 -13.87 5.18
N THR A 76 14.81 -14.98 5.86
CA THR A 76 15.28 -14.92 7.25
C THR A 76 16.80 -14.65 7.31
N LEU A 77 17.17 -13.55 7.95
CA LEU A 77 18.55 -13.25 8.33
C LEU A 77 18.86 -13.85 9.71
N GLY A 78 20.11 -14.29 9.93
CA GLY A 78 20.55 -14.78 11.25
C GLY A 78 20.61 -13.67 12.32
N ALA A 79 20.85 -12.43 11.91
CA ALA A 79 20.80 -11.22 12.73
C ALA A 79 20.58 -9.99 11.84
N GLU A 80 20.25 -8.84 12.45
CA GLU A 80 20.23 -7.56 11.73
C GLU A 80 21.62 -7.27 11.14
N ARG A 81 21.66 -6.70 9.94
CA ARG A 81 22.91 -6.47 9.19
C ARG A 81 23.09 -4.99 8.91
N LEU A 82 24.26 -4.47 9.25
CA LEU A 82 24.67 -3.13 8.82
C LEU A 82 25.37 -3.23 7.47
N LEU A 83 24.71 -2.75 6.42
CA LEU A 83 25.26 -2.66 5.08
C LEU A 83 25.91 -1.29 4.89
N LYS A 84 27.18 -1.24 4.50
CA LYS A 84 27.89 0.02 4.23
C LYS A 84 28.01 0.23 2.73
N GLU A 85 27.99 1.49 2.32
CA GLU A 85 28.21 1.87 0.92
C GLU A 85 29.56 1.33 0.43
N GLY A 86 29.55 0.70 -0.75
CA GLY A 86 30.69 0.02 -1.35
C GLY A 86 30.90 -1.44 -0.93
N ASP A 87 30.16 -1.96 0.05
CA ASP A 87 30.24 -3.37 0.42
C ASP A 87 29.76 -4.26 -0.73
N GLY A 88 30.45 -5.39 -0.95
CA GLY A 88 30.01 -6.47 -1.82
C GLY A 88 29.17 -7.49 -1.06
N LEU A 89 28.08 -7.96 -1.68
CA LEU A 89 27.19 -8.95 -1.10
C LEU A 89 26.56 -9.84 -2.16
N SER A 90 26.07 -11.01 -1.76
CA SER A 90 25.44 -11.98 -2.65
C SER A 90 23.95 -12.12 -2.32
N LEU A 91 23.09 -12.01 -3.33
CA LEU A 91 21.69 -12.41 -3.23
C LEU A 91 21.56 -13.88 -3.57
N VAL A 92 20.94 -14.64 -2.68
CA VAL A 92 20.77 -16.09 -2.79
C VAL A 92 19.30 -16.48 -2.62
N ALA A 93 18.92 -17.66 -3.09
CA ALA A 93 17.54 -18.09 -3.00
C ALA A 93 17.14 -18.29 -1.52
N ASP A 94 15.94 -17.83 -1.17
CA ASP A 94 15.40 -18.01 0.18
C ASP A 94 15.37 -19.50 0.57
N GLY A 95 15.80 -19.80 1.80
CA GLY A 95 16.02 -21.16 2.30
C GLY A 95 17.33 -21.82 1.86
N GLN A 96 18.14 -21.17 1.01
CA GLN A 96 19.47 -21.66 0.61
C GLN A 96 20.62 -20.84 1.20
N ASN A 97 20.32 -19.75 1.92
CA ASN A 97 21.33 -18.91 2.53
C ASN A 97 22.00 -19.57 3.73
N ASN A 98 23.30 -19.32 3.88
CA ASN A 98 24.00 -19.55 5.12
C ASN A 98 23.65 -18.45 6.12
N LEU A 99 22.84 -18.79 7.13
CA LEU A 99 22.42 -17.85 8.18
C LEU A 99 23.59 -17.20 8.94
N PHE A 100 24.78 -17.83 8.93
CA PHE A 100 25.99 -17.32 9.57
C PHE A 100 26.85 -16.46 8.66
N ASP A 101 26.58 -16.44 7.34
CA ASP A 101 27.30 -15.58 6.42
C ASP A 101 26.59 -14.21 6.33
N PRO A 102 27.22 -13.12 6.81
CA PRO A 102 26.63 -11.79 6.76
C PRO A 102 26.55 -11.21 5.35
N THR A 103 27.24 -11.80 4.37
CA THR A 103 27.28 -11.34 2.97
C THR A 103 26.15 -11.92 2.11
N GLU A 104 25.47 -12.99 2.55
CA GLU A 104 24.40 -13.63 1.78
C GLU A 104 23.00 -13.16 2.19
N ILE A 105 22.28 -12.46 1.32
CA ILE A 105 20.90 -12.01 1.57
C ILE A 105 19.91 -12.95 0.86
N PRO A 106 19.03 -13.66 1.60
CA PRO A 106 18.01 -14.51 1.01
C PRO A 106 16.89 -13.69 0.38
N VAL A 107 16.55 -14.02 -0.86
CA VAL A 107 15.48 -13.36 -1.63
C VAL A 107 14.67 -14.41 -2.44
N PRO A 108 13.46 -14.08 -2.91
CA PRO A 108 12.68 -14.99 -3.73
C PRO A 108 13.44 -15.44 -4.99
N GLY A 109 13.43 -16.74 -5.30
CA GLY A 109 14.15 -17.27 -6.45
C GLY A 109 13.68 -16.68 -7.80
N THR A 110 12.41 -16.30 -7.90
CA THR A 110 11.85 -15.61 -9.07
C THR A 110 12.52 -14.27 -9.34
N LEU A 111 12.89 -13.53 -8.28
CA LEU A 111 13.65 -12.29 -8.41
C LEU A 111 15.05 -12.57 -8.97
N LEU A 112 15.77 -13.54 -8.40
CA LEU A 112 17.14 -13.86 -8.84
C LEU A 112 17.21 -14.16 -10.32
N VAL A 113 16.26 -14.90 -10.86
CA VAL A 113 16.20 -15.27 -12.28
C VAL A 113 15.89 -14.07 -13.18
N ALA A 114 15.15 -13.08 -12.69
CA ALA A 114 14.73 -11.90 -13.44
C ALA A 114 15.76 -10.76 -13.46
N LEU A 115 16.72 -10.75 -12.53
CA LEU A 115 17.75 -9.72 -12.42
C LEU A 115 18.80 -9.82 -13.54
N ALA A 116 19.32 -8.66 -13.95
CA ALA A 116 20.40 -8.52 -14.93
C ALA A 116 21.51 -7.57 -14.41
N PRO A 117 22.76 -7.70 -14.90
CA PRO A 117 23.84 -6.75 -14.58
C PRO A 117 23.44 -5.28 -14.79
N GLY A 118 23.81 -4.43 -13.84
CA GLY A 118 23.49 -3.00 -13.81
C GLY A 118 22.14 -2.66 -13.20
N GLN A 119 21.29 -3.65 -12.91
CA GLN A 119 19.97 -3.45 -12.31
C GLN A 119 20.06 -2.87 -10.89
N GLU A 120 19.20 -1.90 -10.59
CA GLU A 120 19.02 -1.39 -9.23
C GLU A 120 18.05 -2.28 -8.45
N ILE A 121 18.38 -2.55 -7.19
CA ILE A 121 17.52 -3.25 -6.23
C ILE A 121 17.38 -2.38 -5.00
N LEU A 122 16.14 -2.17 -4.58
CA LEU A 122 15.75 -1.36 -3.45
C LEU A 122 15.29 -2.28 -2.32
N LEU A 123 15.84 -2.08 -1.12
CA LEU A 123 15.47 -2.83 0.08
C LEU A 123 14.94 -1.88 1.16
N ASP A 124 14.07 -2.40 2.03
CA ASP A 124 13.45 -1.64 3.15
C ASP A 124 12.80 -0.34 2.67
N ASP A 125 11.83 -0.47 1.76
CA ASP A 125 11.05 0.63 1.18
C ASP A 125 11.94 1.68 0.51
N GLY A 126 12.97 1.20 -0.19
CA GLY A 126 13.94 2.04 -0.88
C GLY A 126 14.95 2.74 0.02
N ARG A 127 15.01 2.45 1.32
CA ARG A 127 16.04 3.05 2.19
C ARG A 127 17.45 2.57 1.84
N ILE A 128 17.58 1.30 1.48
CA ILE A 128 18.84 0.68 1.07
C ILE A 128 18.78 0.46 -0.45
N ALA A 129 19.89 0.73 -1.14
CA ALA A 129 20.00 0.50 -2.58
C ALA A 129 21.22 -0.36 -2.90
N LEU A 130 21.01 -1.35 -3.75
CA LEU A 130 22.03 -2.24 -4.29
C LEU A 130 22.08 -2.08 -5.80
N LYS A 131 23.24 -2.37 -6.37
CA LYS A 131 23.42 -2.49 -7.81
C LYS A 131 23.91 -3.89 -8.13
N VAL A 132 23.23 -4.56 -9.06
CA VAL A 132 23.66 -5.86 -9.56
C VAL A 132 24.94 -5.69 -10.37
N GLU A 133 25.98 -6.43 -9.99
CA GLU A 133 27.23 -6.49 -10.74
C GLU A 133 27.20 -7.67 -11.71
N GLU A 134 26.93 -8.88 -11.21
CA GLU A 134 26.99 -10.10 -11.99
C GLU A 134 26.00 -11.16 -11.46
N GLN A 135 25.52 -12.04 -12.34
CA GLN A 135 24.66 -13.16 -12.00
C GLN A 135 25.40 -14.47 -12.29
N PHE A 136 25.49 -15.33 -11.29
CA PHE A 136 26.10 -16.64 -11.38
C PHE A 136 25.03 -17.73 -11.41
N ARG A 137 25.20 -18.70 -12.32
CA ARG A 137 24.32 -19.87 -12.43
C ARG A 137 25.15 -21.14 -12.29
N CYS A 138 24.82 -21.97 -11.30
CA CYS A 138 25.43 -23.27 -11.10
C CYS A 138 24.31 -24.33 -11.01
N GLY A 139 24.10 -25.08 -12.10
CA GLY A 139 22.97 -25.99 -12.22
C GLY A 139 21.63 -25.26 -12.09
N SER A 140 20.81 -25.65 -11.12
CA SER A 140 19.53 -25.00 -10.81
C SER A 140 19.63 -23.83 -9.83
N SER A 141 20.82 -23.55 -9.28
CA SER A 141 21.03 -22.48 -8.31
C SER A 141 21.48 -21.20 -9.02
N VAL A 142 20.90 -20.07 -8.61
CA VAL A 142 21.24 -18.73 -9.09
C VAL A 142 21.69 -17.90 -7.90
N ALA A 143 22.82 -17.22 -8.02
CA ALA A 143 23.29 -16.23 -7.07
C ALA A 143 23.58 -14.92 -7.82
N VAL A 144 23.36 -13.78 -7.18
CA VAL A 144 23.55 -12.47 -7.80
C VAL A 144 24.45 -11.61 -6.92
N GLU A 145 25.65 -11.30 -7.40
CA GLU A 145 26.58 -10.41 -6.70
C GLU A 145 26.15 -8.96 -6.92
N CYS A 146 26.14 -8.20 -5.83
CA CYS A 146 25.72 -6.82 -5.79
C CYS A 146 26.70 -5.95 -5.02
N THR A 147 26.76 -4.68 -5.37
CA THR A 147 27.41 -3.63 -4.59
C THR A 147 26.36 -2.79 -3.87
N VAL A 148 26.61 -2.47 -2.61
CA VAL A 148 25.77 -1.51 -1.84
C VAL A 148 26.02 -0.09 -2.36
N VAL A 149 25.00 0.52 -2.95
CA VAL A 149 25.02 1.92 -3.40
C VAL A 149 24.60 2.87 -2.27
N ARG A 150 23.64 2.45 -1.45
CA ARG A 150 23.18 3.19 -0.27
C ARG A 150 22.99 2.22 0.88
N GLY A 151 23.78 2.40 1.93
CA GLY A 151 23.79 1.53 3.11
C GLY A 151 22.65 1.78 4.09
N GLY A 152 22.56 0.93 5.11
CA GLY A 152 21.53 0.99 6.15
C GLY A 152 21.49 -0.28 7.00
N VAL A 153 20.57 -0.32 7.97
CA VAL A 153 20.33 -1.51 8.80
C VAL A 153 19.24 -2.35 8.14
N LEU A 154 19.61 -3.56 7.72
CA LEU A 154 18.72 -4.54 7.11
C LEU A 154 18.21 -5.54 8.14
N LYS A 155 16.91 -5.84 8.10
CA LYS A 155 16.24 -6.83 8.95
C LYS A 155 15.52 -7.88 8.08
N SER A 156 15.16 -9.01 8.68
CA SER A 156 14.34 -10.04 8.02
C SER A 156 12.98 -9.49 7.60
N GLY A 157 12.42 -10.01 6.51
CA GLY A 157 11.05 -9.71 6.07
C GLY A 157 10.85 -8.31 5.47
N LYS A 158 11.91 -7.51 5.32
CA LYS A 158 11.84 -6.19 4.67
C LYS A 158 11.51 -6.30 3.19
N SER A 159 10.87 -5.27 2.64
CA SER A 159 10.45 -5.21 1.25
C SER A 159 11.63 -5.22 0.29
N ILE A 160 11.39 -5.76 -0.91
CA ILE A 160 12.31 -5.74 -2.04
C ILE A 160 11.57 -5.17 -3.24
N ALA A 161 12.19 -4.20 -3.93
CA ALA A 161 11.74 -3.75 -5.24
C ALA A 161 12.91 -3.78 -6.23
N ALA A 162 12.62 -4.13 -7.48
CA ALA A 162 13.57 -4.09 -8.58
C ALA A 162 12.97 -3.25 -9.72
N PRO A 163 13.15 -1.91 -9.69
CA PRO A 163 12.51 -1.01 -10.64
C PRO A 163 12.82 -1.37 -12.10
N GLY A 164 11.78 -1.51 -12.92
CA GLY A 164 11.93 -1.87 -14.34
C GLY A 164 12.13 -3.37 -14.62
N VAL A 165 12.09 -4.23 -13.59
CA VAL A 165 12.13 -5.69 -13.76
C VAL A 165 10.72 -6.26 -13.66
N GLU A 166 10.32 -7.03 -14.68
CA GLU A 166 9.07 -7.79 -14.63
C GLU A 166 9.29 -9.10 -13.87
N ILE A 167 8.55 -9.26 -12.76
CA ILE A 167 8.65 -10.43 -11.90
C ILE A 167 7.31 -11.15 -11.93
N GLN A 168 7.34 -12.39 -12.40
CA GLN A 168 6.16 -13.24 -12.45
C GLN A 168 5.81 -13.70 -11.03
N THR A 169 4.81 -13.04 -10.47
CA THR A 169 4.21 -13.41 -9.19
C THR A 169 2.71 -13.65 -9.34
N PRO A 170 2.11 -14.56 -8.56
CA PRO A 170 0.67 -14.75 -8.58
C PRO A 170 -0.04 -13.47 -8.14
N THR A 171 -1.23 -13.19 -8.68
CA THR A 171 -2.05 -12.04 -8.26
C THR A 171 -2.43 -12.13 -6.78
N LEU A 172 -2.82 -13.31 -6.33
CA LEU A 172 -3.29 -13.60 -4.97
C LEU A 172 -2.44 -14.69 -4.35
N THR A 173 -2.08 -14.51 -3.09
CA THR A 173 -1.40 -15.52 -2.28
C THR A 173 -2.40 -16.44 -1.59
N GLU A 174 -1.95 -17.59 -1.09
CA GLU A 174 -2.80 -18.47 -0.25
C GLU A 174 -3.36 -17.75 0.98
N ARG A 175 -2.59 -16.79 1.53
CA ARG A 175 -3.04 -15.93 2.63
C ARG A 175 -4.15 -14.97 2.19
N ASP A 176 -4.08 -14.44 0.98
CA ASP A 176 -5.15 -13.59 0.45
C ASP A 176 -6.44 -14.40 0.27
N TYR A 177 -6.38 -15.61 -0.30
CA TYR A 177 -7.56 -16.48 -0.42
C TYR A 177 -8.23 -16.79 0.93
N ARG A 178 -7.44 -17.08 1.98
CA ARG A 178 -7.98 -17.29 3.34
C ARG A 178 -8.70 -16.05 3.89
N ASN A 179 -8.19 -14.86 3.61
CA ASN A 179 -8.85 -13.61 4.00
C ASN A 179 -10.11 -13.37 3.16
N LEU A 180 -10.06 -13.61 1.85
CA LEU A 180 -11.22 -13.46 0.95
C LEU A 180 -12.40 -14.36 1.38
N ALA A 181 -12.14 -15.57 1.89
CA ALA A 181 -13.20 -16.46 2.38
C ALA A 181 -14.00 -15.91 3.59
N ARG A 182 -13.50 -14.88 4.28
CA ARG A 182 -14.14 -14.29 5.47
C ARG A 182 -14.84 -12.96 5.21
N VAL A 183 -14.68 -12.36 4.04
CA VAL A 183 -15.12 -10.98 3.76
C VAL A 183 -16.60 -10.74 4.03
N LYS A 184 -17.46 -11.69 3.66
CA LYS A 184 -18.91 -11.60 3.94
C LYS A 184 -19.24 -11.67 5.42
N GLN A 185 -18.65 -12.63 6.12
CA GLN A 185 -18.87 -12.81 7.55
C GLN A 185 -18.44 -11.54 8.32
N CYS A 186 -17.35 -10.93 7.89
CA CYS A 186 -16.79 -9.71 8.45
C CYS A 186 -17.46 -8.41 7.93
N ARG A 187 -18.46 -8.50 7.05
CA ARG A 187 -19.18 -7.36 6.45
C ARG A 187 -18.24 -6.34 5.79
N ILE A 188 -17.20 -6.83 5.14
CA ILE A 188 -16.25 -6.01 4.38
C ILE A 188 -16.96 -5.42 3.16
N THR A 189 -16.74 -4.14 2.88
CA THR A 189 -17.39 -3.40 1.79
C THR A 189 -16.49 -3.23 0.57
N GLY A 190 -15.17 -3.33 0.75
CA GLY A 190 -14.22 -3.24 -0.35
C GLY A 190 -12.92 -4.01 -0.12
N VAL A 191 -12.30 -4.48 -1.20
CA VAL A 191 -10.99 -5.11 -1.21
C VAL A 191 -10.03 -4.26 -2.03
N MET A 192 -8.91 -3.86 -1.42
CA MET A 192 -7.81 -3.20 -2.11
C MET A 192 -6.80 -4.25 -2.58
N LEU A 193 -6.61 -4.34 -3.89
CA LEU A 193 -5.62 -5.22 -4.52
C LEU A 193 -4.30 -4.44 -4.69
N PRO A 194 -3.22 -4.83 -4.00
CA PRO A 194 -1.90 -4.23 -4.20
C PRO A 194 -1.25 -4.71 -5.51
N PHE A 195 -0.28 -3.93 -5.97
CA PHE A 195 0.60 -4.20 -7.11
C PHE A 195 -0.15 -4.63 -8.37
N VAL A 196 -1.26 -3.96 -8.70
CA VAL A 196 -2.04 -4.28 -9.91
C VAL A 196 -1.21 -3.97 -11.15
N ARG A 197 -1.01 -4.98 -12.01
CA ARG A 197 -0.17 -4.86 -13.22
C ARG A 197 -0.99 -4.78 -14.49
N ASN A 198 -2.11 -5.49 -14.54
CA ASN A 198 -2.92 -5.64 -15.74
C ASN A 198 -4.37 -6.01 -15.39
N GLN A 199 -5.24 -6.03 -16.40
CA GLN A 199 -6.66 -6.38 -16.23
C GLN A 199 -6.89 -7.79 -15.67
N GLU A 200 -5.94 -8.73 -15.88
CA GLU A 200 -6.09 -10.11 -15.42
C GLU A 200 -5.97 -10.21 -13.90
N ASP A 201 -5.11 -9.38 -13.29
CA ASP A 201 -5.04 -9.28 -11.83
C ASP A 201 -6.41 -8.92 -11.21
N LEU A 202 -7.13 -7.97 -11.81
CA LEU A 202 -8.46 -7.56 -11.34
C LEU A 202 -9.53 -8.62 -11.60
N LYS A 203 -9.45 -9.32 -12.74
CA LYS A 203 -10.35 -10.45 -13.03
C LYS A 203 -10.14 -11.60 -12.06
N ASN A 204 -8.88 -11.95 -11.75
CA ASN A 204 -8.54 -12.98 -10.77
C ASN A 204 -9.13 -12.66 -9.39
N LEU A 205 -9.02 -11.40 -8.93
CA LEU A 205 -9.67 -10.99 -7.68
C LEU A 205 -11.20 -11.07 -7.78
N LYS A 206 -11.79 -10.61 -8.89
CA LYS A 206 -13.24 -10.67 -9.08
C LYS A 206 -13.76 -12.11 -9.06
N GLU A 207 -13.08 -13.04 -9.71
CA GLU A 207 -13.39 -14.46 -9.71
C GLU A 207 -13.25 -15.07 -8.32
N ALA A 208 -12.17 -14.74 -7.59
CA ALA A 208 -11.98 -15.18 -6.21
C ALA A 208 -13.13 -14.70 -5.31
N LEU A 209 -13.55 -13.44 -5.44
CA LEU A 209 -14.69 -12.90 -4.70
C LEU A 209 -16.01 -13.61 -5.09
N ILE A 210 -16.26 -13.87 -6.38
CA ILE A 210 -17.46 -14.60 -6.83
C ILE A 210 -17.50 -16.02 -6.25
N ASN A 211 -16.37 -16.70 -6.16
CA ASN A 211 -16.29 -18.05 -5.58
C ASN A 211 -16.64 -18.07 -4.09
N GLU A 212 -16.39 -16.96 -3.38
CA GLU A 212 -16.79 -16.74 -1.98
C GLU A 212 -18.20 -16.10 -1.86
N ASP A 213 -19.01 -16.16 -2.93
CA ASP A 213 -20.32 -15.53 -3.08
C ASP A 213 -20.29 -13.99 -2.96
N ALA A 214 -19.11 -13.37 -2.81
CA ALA A 214 -18.86 -11.97 -2.48
C ALA A 214 -18.66 -11.07 -3.72
N GLY A 215 -19.31 -11.41 -4.82
CA GLY A 215 -19.15 -10.70 -6.10
C GLY A 215 -19.63 -9.25 -6.10
N ASP A 216 -20.34 -8.81 -5.06
CA ASP A 216 -20.82 -7.44 -4.85
C ASP A 216 -19.82 -6.54 -4.10
N ILE A 217 -18.75 -7.09 -3.52
CA ILE A 217 -17.71 -6.30 -2.85
C ILE A 217 -16.95 -5.44 -3.87
N LEU A 218 -16.72 -4.18 -3.48
CA LEU A 218 -16.03 -3.20 -4.32
C LEU A 218 -14.54 -3.54 -4.46
N ILE A 219 -13.98 -3.37 -5.66
CA ILE A 219 -12.56 -3.60 -5.96
C ILE A 219 -11.83 -2.26 -6.07
N PHE A 220 -10.82 -2.08 -5.23
CA PHE A 220 -9.92 -0.94 -5.22
C PHE A 220 -8.58 -1.37 -5.82
N ALA A 221 -8.22 -0.85 -7.00
CA ALA A 221 -6.98 -1.24 -7.68
C ALA A 221 -5.83 -0.30 -7.29
N LYS A 222 -4.82 -0.79 -6.57
CA LYS A 222 -3.69 0.02 -6.13
C LYS A 222 -2.62 0.11 -7.22
N ILE A 223 -2.37 1.34 -7.65
CA ILE A 223 -1.32 1.69 -8.61
C ILE A 223 -0.06 2.02 -7.82
N GLU A 224 0.83 1.04 -7.77
CA GLU A 224 2.04 1.02 -6.94
C GLU A 224 3.32 0.90 -7.77
N ASN A 225 3.21 0.69 -9.08
CA ASN A 225 4.34 0.53 -9.99
C ASN A 225 4.05 1.14 -11.38
N LEU A 226 5.10 1.21 -12.21
CA LEU A 226 5.01 1.74 -13.57
C LEU A 226 4.09 0.92 -14.47
N GLN A 227 4.09 -0.41 -14.34
CA GLN A 227 3.27 -1.30 -15.18
C GLN A 227 1.77 -1.02 -14.99
N GLY A 228 1.31 -0.92 -13.74
CA GLY A 228 -0.09 -0.56 -13.43
C GLY A 228 -0.47 0.83 -13.93
N MET A 229 0.48 1.78 -13.90
CA MET A 229 0.26 3.13 -14.44
C MET A 229 0.16 3.12 -15.98
N GLU A 230 1.06 2.44 -16.67
CA GLU A 230 1.08 2.32 -18.14
C GLU A 230 -0.16 1.60 -18.67
N HIS A 231 -0.63 0.59 -17.94
CA HIS A 231 -1.83 -0.18 -18.26
C HIS A 231 -3.11 0.42 -17.67
N LEU A 232 -3.09 1.63 -17.09
CA LEU A 232 -4.25 2.17 -16.38
C LEU A 232 -5.56 2.08 -17.19
N GLY A 233 -5.52 2.37 -18.49
CA GLY A 233 -6.70 2.33 -19.37
C GLY A 233 -7.41 0.98 -19.42
N GLU A 234 -6.69 -0.14 -19.35
CA GLU A 234 -7.29 -1.48 -19.29
C GLU A 234 -7.77 -1.86 -17.89
N LEU A 235 -7.27 -1.22 -16.83
CA LEU A 235 -7.69 -1.46 -15.45
C LEU A 235 -9.05 -0.84 -15.13
N LEU A 236 -9.32 0.37 -15.66
CA LEU A 236 -10.49 1.19 -15.30
C LEU A 236 -11.84 0.46 -15.45
N PRO A 237 -12.08 -0.42 -16.45
CA PRO A 237 -13.34 -1.18 -16.54
C PRO A 237 -13.50 -2.29 -15.49
N HIS A 238 -12.42 -2.71 -14.82
CA HIS A 238 -12.37 -3.90 -13.98
C HIS A 238 -12.22 -3.63 -12.48
N CYS A 239 -12.19 -2.36 -12.07
CA CYS A 239 -12.19 -1.94 -10.67
C CYS A 239 -13.29 -0.90 -10.41
N ASP A 240 -13.68 -0.72 -9.16
CA ASP A 240 -14.64 0.31 -8.75
C ASP A 240 -13.95 1.65 -8.51
N GLU A 241 -12.75 1.61 -7.94
CA GLU A 241 -11.94 2.80 -7.61
C GLU A 241 -10.44 2.52 -7.82
N ILE A 242 -9.72 3.50 -8.38
CA ILE A 242 -8.25 3.46 -8.50
C ILE A 242 -7.64 4.03 -7.21
N VAL A 243 -6.61 3.38 -6.67
CA VAL A 243 -5.87 3.88 -5.50
C VAL A 243 -4.49 4.33 -5.94
N ILE A 244 -4.22 5.62 -5.84
CA ILE A 244 -2.90 6.19 -6.11
C ILE A 244 -2.06 6.04 -4.84
N ALA A 245 -1.29 4.95 -4.76
CA ALA A 245 -0.45 4.60 -3.62
C ALA A 245 0.95 5.21 -3.77
N ARG A 246 1.07 6.46 -3.35
CA ARG A 246 2.22 7.34 -3.65
C ARG A 246 3.54 6.88 -3.04
N GLY A 247 3.51 6.21 -1.90
CA GLY A 247 4.71 5.63 -1.27
C GLY A 247 5.37 4.61 -2.19
N ASP A 248 4.65 3.55 -2.55
CA ASP A 248 5.17 2.49 -3.42
C ASP A 248 5.40 2.99 -4.85
N LEU A 249 4.47 3.79 -5.40
CA LEU A 249 4.64 4.36 -6.73
C LEU A 249 5.88 5.27 -6.80
N GLY A 250 6.17 6.01 -5.73
CA GLY A 250 7.37 6.83 -5.59
C GLY A 250 8.66 6.02 -5.49
N ASN A 251 8.60 4.78 -5.04
CA ASN A 251 9.73 3.85 -5.05
C ASN A 251 9.97 3.26 -6.46
N ALA A 252 8.95 3.22 -7.32
CA ALA A 252 9.03 2.67 -8.67
C ALA A 252 9.54 3.67 -9.73
N MET A 253 9.75 4.95 -9.38
CA MET A 253 10.16 6.00 -10.32
C MET A 253 11.02 7.07 -9.64
N PRO A 254 11.74 7.91 -10.41
CA PRO A 254 12.37 9.10 -9.83
C PRO A 254 11.33 9.96 -9.10
N LEU A 255 11.60 10.30 -7.84
CA LEU A 255 10.64 11.01 -6.98
C LEU A 255 10.08 12.31 -7.60
N ALA A 256 10.90 13.03 -8.37
CA ALA A 256 10.47 14.24 -9.08
C ALA A 256 9.39 13.99 -10.16
N LYS A 257 9.20 12.74 -10.61
CA LYS A 257 8.15 12.36 -11.56
C LYS A 257 6.83 11.97 -10.88
N LEU A 258 6.84 11.65 -9.58
CA LEU A 258 5.65 11.20 -8.85
C LEU A 258 4.47 12.18 -8.92
N PRO A 259 4.65 13.52 -8.79
CA PRO A 259 3.54 14.46 -8.95
C PRO A 259 2.92 14.41 -10.35
N CYS A 260 3.74 14.24 -11.40
CA CYS A 260 3.24 14.10 -12.77
C CYS A 260 2.42 12.81 -12.93
N ALA A 261 2.89 11.70 -12.35
CA ALA A 261 2.20 10.42 -12.39
C ALA A 261 0.81 10.49 -11.73
N GLN A 262 0.71 11.12 -10.55
CA GLN A 262 -0.58 11.34 -9.90
C GLN A 262 -1.52 12.19 -10.78
N GLU A 263 -1.01 13.27 -11.39
CA GLU A 263 -1.81 14.14 -12.26
C GLU A 263 -2.37 13.37 -13.47
N GLU A 264 -1.53 12.51 -14.08
CA GLU A 264 -1.90 11.67 -15.22
C GLU A 264 -2.94 10.62 -14.84
N ILE A 265 -2.71 9.87 -13.75
CA ILE A 265 -3.65 8.85 -13.27
C ILE A 265 -5.00 9.50 -12.94
N ALA A 266 -5.00 10.61 -12.21
CA ALA A 266 -6.21 11.35 -11.86
C ALA A 266 -6.94 11.85 -13.10
N ALA A 267 -6.23 12.38 -14.10
CA ALA A 267 -6.82 12.84 -15.36
C ALA A 267 -7.48 11.70 -16.14
N GLN A 268 -6.84 10.53 -16.21
CA GLN A 268 -7.41 9.35 -16.86
C GLN A 268 -8.64 8.84 -16.12
N CYS A 269 -8.62 8.80 -14.78
CA CYS A 269 -9.77 8.42 -13.97
C CYS A 269 -10.97 9.33 -14.24
N ARG A 270 -10.75 10.67 -14.19
CA ARG A 270 -11.79 11.66 -14.51
C ARG A 270 -12.33 11.52 -15.92
N LYS A 271 -11.44 11.34 -16.92
CA LYS A 271 -11.82 11.19 -18.33
C LYS A 271 -12.77 10.01 -18.56
N HIS A 272 -12.59 8.93 -17.80
CA HIS A 272 -13.40 7.71 -17.92
C HIS A 272 -14.51 7.60 -16.87
N GLY A 273 -14.71 8.63 -16.04
CA GLY A 273 -15.72 8.60 -14.97
C GLY A 273 -15.43 7.58 -13.86
N ARG A 274 -14.17 7.18 -13.69
CA ARG A 274 -13.74 6.27 -12.63
C ARG A 274 -13.33 7.05 -11.38
N ALA A 275 -13.81 6.63 -10.21
CA ALA A 275 -13.40 7.18 -8.93
C ALA A 275 -11.91 6.88 -8.67
N PHE A 276 -11.24 7.76 -7.93
CA PHE A 276 -9.89 7.49 -7.45
C PHE A 276 -9.65 8.03 -6.04
N MET A 277 -8.78 7.32 -5.33
CA MET A 277 -8.32 7.59 -3.99
C MET A 277 -6.86 8.07 -4.02
N VAL A 278 -6.50 9.02 -3.18
CA VAL A 278 -5.09 9.39 -2.93
C VAL A 278 -4.70 8.96 -1.52
N VAL A 279 -3.63 8.17 -1.40
CA VAL A 279 -3.19 7.58 -0.13
C VAL A 279 -1.68 7.69 0.08
N THR A 280 -1.24 7.35 1.29
CA THR A 280 0.14 7.37 1.81
C THR A 280 0.75 8.77 1.88
N GLN A 281 1.46 9.09 2.96
CA GLN A 281 2.14 10.38 3.16
C GLN A 281 1.20 11.60 3.05
N MET A 282 -0.05 11.47 3.51
CA MET A 282 -0.99 12.60 3.54
C MET A 282 -0.67 13.53 4.71
N LEU A 283 -0.42 12.97 5.90
CA LEU A 283 -0.01 13.70 7.10
C LEU A 283 1.12 12.94 7.83
N ALA A 284 2.07 12.34 7.10
CA ALA A 284 3.09 11.46 7.67
C ALA A 284 3.86 12.06 8.86
N SER A 285 4.09 13.38 8.86
CA SER A 285 4.77 14.04 9.98
C SER A 285 3.97 13.96 11.29
N MET A 286 2.65 13.78 11.22
CA MET A 286 1.75 13.69 12.36
C MET A 286 1.76 12.32 13.06
N GLU A 287 2.47 11.33 12.53
CA GLU A 287 2.77 10.11 13.30
C GLU A 287 3.51 10.44 14.60
N HIS A 288 4.33 11.50 14.59
CA HIS A 288 5.17 11.91 15.73
C HIS A 288 5.03 13.40 16.09
N ARG A 289 4.09 14.13 15.48
CA ARG A 289 3.90 15.57 15.70
C ARG A 289 2.43 15.93 15.78
N ALA A 290 2.06 16.75 16.75
CA ALA A 290 0.67 17.20 16.90
C ALA A 290 0.19 18.14 15.78
N VAL A 291 1.10 18.64 14.92
CA VAL A 291 0.79 19.63 13.87
C VAL A 291 1.53 19.24 12.59
N PRO A 292 0.86 19.28 11.41
CA PRO A 292 1.50 18.93 10.16
C PRO A 292 2.35 20.07 9.59
N THR A 293 3.05 19.74 8.51
CA THR A 293 3.69 20.72 7.66
C THR A 293 2.69 21.42 6.75
N ARG A 294 3.08 22.59 6.23
CA ARG A 294 2.25 23.32 5.25
C ARG A 294 2.19 22.60 3.91
N ALA A 295 3.24 21.83 3.60
CA ALA A 295 3.31 21.02 2.40
C ALA A 295 2.25 19.91 2.40
N GLU A 296 2.10 19.19 3.51
CA GLU A 296 1.09 18.13 3.66
C GLU A 296 -0.34 18.67 3.53
N VAL A 297 -0.66 19.80 4.18
CA VAL A 297 -1.98 20.44 4.02
C VAL A 297 -2.22 20.86 2.56
N SER A 298 -1.22 21.46 1.90
CA SER A 298 -1.33 21.84 0.49
C SER A 298 -1.50 20.63 -0.43
N ASP A 299 -0.90 19.50 -0.10
CA ASP A 299 -0.96 18.26 -0.86
C ASP A 299 -2.35 17.61 -0.78
N ILE A 300 -2.94 17.53 0.41
CA ILE A 300 -4.33 17.10 0.61
C ILE A 300 -5.29 17.98 -0.19
N PHE A 301 -5.16 19.30 -0.04
CA PHE A 301 -5.98 20.26 -0.78
C PHE A 301 -5.87 20.04 -2.29
N ARG A 302 -4.65 19.80 -2.79
CA ARG A 302 -4.40 19.50 -4.21
C ARG A 302 -5.05 18.20 -4.67
N ALA A 303 -5.01 17.14 -3.85
CA ALA A 303 -5.67 15.88 -4.17
C ALA A 303 -7.19 16.06 -4.34
N VAL A 304 -7.83 16.83 -3.47
CA VAL A 304 -9.27 17.17 -3.59
C VAL A 304 -9.52 18.04 -4.82
N GLN A 305 -8.67 19.02 -5.12
CA GLN A 305 -8.77 19.82 -6.35
C GLN A 305 -8.65 19.00 -7.63
N GLN A 306 -7.86 17.93 -7.62
CA GLN A 306 -7.78 16.97 -8.71
C GLN A 306 -9.04 16.11 -8.83
N GLY A 307 -9.98 16.21 -7.89
CA GLY A 307 -11.24 15.46 -7.90
C GLY A 307 -11.13 14.07 -7.29
N ALA A 308 -10.23 13.88 -6.31
CA ALA A 308 -10.17 12.64 -5.55
C ALA A 308 -11.54 12.33 -4.93
N ALA A 309 -12.05 11.14 -5.22
CA ALA A 309 -13.27 10.61 -4.63
C ALA A 309 -13.07 10.28 -3.14
N SER A 310 -11.84 9.95 -2.78
CA SER A 310 -11.48 9.62 -1.41
C SER A 310 -10.01 9.91 -1.07
N VAL A 311 -9.74 10.06 0.22
CA VAL A 311 -8.41 10.23 0.80
C VAL A 311 -8.26 9.35 2.04
N MET A 312 -7.03 8.95 2.39
CA MET A 312 -6.79 8.01 3.48
C MET A 312 -5.57 8.34 4.33
N LEU A 313 -5.72 8.23 5.65
CA LEU A 313 -4.62 8.15 6.61
C LEU A 313 -4.18 6.69 6.82
N THR A 314 -2.87 6.52 6.94
CA THR A 314 -2.17 5.24 7.03
C THR A 314 -1.57 5.04 8.41
N GLY A 315 -0.25 5.20 8.57
CA GLY A 315 0.42 5.11 9.87
C GLY A 315 -0.07 6.16 10.86
N GLU A 316 -0.52 7.31 10.37
CA GLU A 316 -1.01 8.44 11.16
C GLU A 316 -2.12 8.05 12.14
N THR A 317 -3.08 7.23 11.69
CA THR A 317 -4.17 6.72 12.57
C THR A 317 -3.84 5.36 13.16
N ALA A 318 -3.11 4.50 12.45
CA ALA A 318 -2.89 3.13 12.87
C ALA A 318 -1.95 3.04 14.09
N ALA A 319 -0.86 3.80 14.08
CA ALA A 319 0.21 3.71 15.08
C ALA A 319 0.76 5.07 15.53
N GLY A 320 0.27 6.17 14.96
CA GLY A 320 0.70 7.52 15.29
C GLY A 320 0.34 7.96 16.71
N GLU A 321 1.08 8.94 17.21
CA GLU A 321 0.89 9.52 18.55
C GLU A 321 -0.34 10.46 18.62
N TYR A 322 -0.83 10.94 17.47
CA TYR A 322 -1.90 11.94 17.34
C TYR A 322 -2.99 11.54 16.33
N PRO A 323 -3.63 10.36 16.49
CA PRO A 323 -4.54 9.82 15.48
C PRO A 323 -5.81 10.68 15.29
N LEU A 324 -6.33 11.26 16.37
CA LEU A 324 -7.53 12.10 16.32
C LEU A 324 -7.25 13.46 15.68
N GLU A 325 -6.14 14.09 16.07
CA GLU A 325 -5.71 15.37 15.52
C GLU A 325 -5.35 15.25 14.03
N ALA A 326 -4.70 14.15 13.63
CA ALA A 326 -4.42 13.88 12.22
C ALA A 326 -5.73 13.75 11.41
N MET A 327 -6.71 13.02 11.94
CA MET A 327 -8.03 12.92 11.30
C MET A 327 -8.74 14.26 11.21
N GLU A 328 -8.71 15.07 12.27
CA GLU A 328 -9.29 16.41 12.29
C GLU A 328 -8.69 17.31 11.21
N VAL A 329 -7.35 17.35 11.10
CA VAL A 329 -6.70 18.15 10.05
C VAL A 329 -7.05 17.66 8.65
N LEU A 330 -7.10 16.34 8.42
CA LEU A 330 -7.50 15.78 7.13
C LEU A 330 -8.92 16.20 6.77
N VAL A 331 -9.86 16.05 7.71
CA VAL A 331 -11.27 16.40 7.52
C VAL A 331 -11.45 17.89 7.23
N ASP A 332 -10.81 18.75 8.02
CA ASP A 332 -10.94 20.20 7.84
C ASP A 332 -10.35 20.66 6.51
N THR A 333 -9.19 20.10 6.13
CA THR A 333 -8.56 20.41 4.83
C THR A 333 -9.42 19.97 3.66
N VAL A 334 -10.04 18.78 3.74
CA VAL A 334 -10.96 18.29 2.71
C VAL A 334 -12.19 19.20 2.60
N ARG A 335 -12.81 19.56 3.71
CA ARG A 335 -13.98 20.46 3.73
C ARG A 335 -13.66 21.83 3.14
N GLU A 336 -12.52 22.41 3.49
CA GLU A 336 -12.07 23.69 2.94
C GLU A 336 -11.82 23.60 1.43
N ALA A 337 -11.22 22.51 0.97
CA ALA A 337 -11.00 22.27 -0.46
C ALA A 337 -12.32 22.11 -1.23
N GLU A 338 -13.27 21.36 -0.69
CA GLU A 338 -14.61 21.21 -1.27
C GLU A 338 -15.34 22.57 -1.36
N TRP A 339 -15.38 23.32 -0.26
CA TRP A 339 -15.97 24.66 -0.22
C TRP A 339 -15.35 25.60 -1.26
N TYR A 340 -14.02 25.65 -1.33
CA TYR A 340 -13.29 26.46 -2.31
C TYR A 340 -13.64 26.13 -3.76
N LEU A 341 -13.87 24.84 -4.07
CA LEU A 341 -14.26 24.38 -5.41
C LEU A 341 -15.72 24.71 -5.73
N GLU A 342 -16.61 24.68 -4.72
CA GLU A 342 -18.02 25.00 -4.89
C GLU A 342 -18.27 26.49 -5.11
N GLU A 343 -17.60 27.37 -4.36
CA GLU A 343 -17.77 28.83 -4.51
C GLU A 343 -17.29 29.38 -5.86
N ARG A 344 -16.48 28.61 -6.59
CA ARG A 344 -15.86 29.03 -7.85
C ARG A 344 -16.41 28.31 -9.08
N ARG A 345 -17.49 27.52 -8.92
CA ARG A 345 -18.26 26.92 -10.02
C ARG A 345 -19.31 27.87 -10.56
#